data_AF-A0A136NBC1-F1
#
_entry.id   AF-A0A136NBC1-F1
#
_cell.length_a   1.000
_cell.length_b   1.000
_cell.length_c   1.000
_cell.angle_alpha   90.00
_cell.angle_beta   90.00
_cell.angle_gamma   90.00
#
_symmetry.space_group_name_H-M   'P 1'
#
loop_
_entity.id
_entity.type
_entity.pdbx_description
1 polymer ?
#
loop_
_entity_poly.entity_id
_entity_poly.type
_entity_poly.pdbx_seq_one_letter_code
_entity_poly.pdbx_strand_id
1 'polypeptide(L)'
;MTPNEGWLNNMTYYITPTDFNIEIIENNIRFVKLVYPVKTNTKWDGNVYVASQTPELSWYHNWVYSYTNINEEYHTGYIHFPSTVTVNEANEYAGDSTNNLYSTRTFSRERYAKNVGLISREIVNWEYQENIKFRKGFILVYRAKSYN
;
A
#
# COMPACT_ATOMS: atom_id res chain seq x y z
N MET A 1 26.23 10.43 -28.70
CA MET A 1 26.35 9.66 -27.45
C MET A 1 25.88 10.60 -26.36
N THR A 2 24.69 10.40 -25.80
CA THR A 2 24.14 11.27 -24.76
C THR A 2 24.88 11.07 -23.44
N PRO A 3 25.01 12.10 -22.59
CA PRO A 3 25.92 12.09 -21.46
C PRO A 3 25.45 11.14 -20.37
N ASN A 4 26.43 10.48 -19.75
CA ASN A 4 26.42 9.77 -18.47
C ASN A 4 25.33 10.29 -17.51
N GLU A 5 24.17 9.64 -17.46
CA GLU A 5 23.13 9.93 -16.45
C GLU A 5 23.68 9.47 -15.10
N GLY A 6 24.05 10.44 -14.26
CA GLY A 6 24.52 10.16 -12.89
C GLY A 6 23.44 9.47 -12.06
N TRP A 7 23.84 8.81 -10.97
CA TRP A 7 22.92 8.18 -10.04
C TRP A 7 21.84 9.17 -9.59
N LEU A 8 20.60 8.92 -10.00
CA LEU A 8 19.43 9.67 -9.53
C LEU A 8 18.88 8.98 -8.28
N ASN A 9 18.56 9.78 -7.26
CA ASN A 9 17.82 9.28 -6.10
C ASN A 9 16.42 8.83 -6.57
N ASN A 10 16.05 7.59 -6.26
CA ASN A 10 14.77 7.02 -6.68
C ASN A 10 13.69 7.12 -5.59
N MET A 11 14.05 6.88 -4.33
CA MET A 11 13.11 6.87 -3.20
C MET A 11 13.84 7.07 -1.89
N THR A 12 13.21 7.80 -0.96
CA THR A 12 13.57 7.78 0.46
C THR A 12 12.67 6.78 1.17
N TYR A 13 13.28 5.83 1.89
CA TYR A 13 12.57 4.82 2.68
C TYR A 13 13.21 4.67 4.05
N TYR A 14 12.47 4.99 5.11
CA TYR A 14 12.96 4.94 6.50
C TYR A 14 11.91 4.29 7.40
N ILE A 15 12.34 3.38 8.27
CA ILE A 15 11.47 2.67 9.22
C ILE A 15 11.81 3.10 10.63
N THR A 16 10.80 3.52 11.39
CA THR A 16 10.90 3.83 12.83
C THR A 16 9.97 2.91 13.61
N PRO A 17 10.49 1.85 14.27
CA PRO A 17 9.70 1.12 15.25
C PRO A 17 9.56 1.95 16.53
N THR A 18 8.35 1.98 17.08
CA THR A 18 8.04 2.53 18.40
C THR A 18 7.51 1.42 19.30
N ASP A 19 7.20 1.74 20.56
CA ASP A 19 6.61 0.78 21.51
C ASP A 19 5.21 0.29 21.06
N PHE A 20 4.51 1.07 20.22
CA PHE A 20 3.12 0.82 19.87
C PHE A 20 2.87 0.65 18.38
N ASN A 21 3.80 1.04 17.51
CA ASN A 21 3.60 1.01 16.07
C ASN A 21 4.92 0.95 15.28
N ILE A 22 4.79 0.79 13.97
CA ILE A 22 5.87 0.98 13.01
C ILE A 22 5.48 2.11 12.08
N GLU A 23 6.27 3.18 12.11
CA GLU A 23 6.16 4.29 11.17
C GLU A 23 7.11 4.06 9.99
N ILE A 24 6.64 4.35 8.78
CA ILE A 24 7.46 4.31 7.56
C ILE A 24 7.37 5.67 6.89
N ILE A 25 8.52 6.22 6.51
CA ILE A 25 8.61 7.42 5.68
C ILE A 25 8.98 6.99 4.26
N GLU A 26 8.05 7.19 3.33
CA GLU A 26 8.22 6.93 1.89
C GLU A 26 8.09 8.25 1.14
N ASN A 27 9.13 8.66 0.41
CA ASN A 27 9.14 9.93 -0.35
C ASN A 27 8.71 11.14 0.48
N ASN A 28 9.22 11.24 1.72
CA ASN A 28 8.91 12.28 2.71
C ASN A 28 7.47 12.27 3.24
N ILE A 29 6.67 11.23 2.95
CA ILE A 29 5.34 11.04 3.51
C ILE A 29 5.42 9.96 4.59
N ARG A 30 4.90 10.25 5.78
CA ARG A 30 4.90 9.34 6.93
C ARG A 30 3.60 8.56 7.00
N PHE A 31 3.73 7.25 7.23
CA PHE A 31 2.63 6.31 7.38
C PHE A 31 2.78 5.48 8.65
N VAL A 32 1.67 5.14 9.30
CA VAL A 32 1.64 4.14 10.38
C VAL A 32 1.24 2.80 9.75
N LYS A 33 2.22 1.97 9.39
CA LYS A 33 1.99 0.75 8.61
C LYS A 33 1.62 -0.46 9.44
N LEU A 34 2.09 -0.53 10.68
CA LEU A 34 1.78 -1.59 11.63
C LEU A 34 1.55 -1.00 13.02
N VAL A 35 0.66 -1.61 13.80
CA VAL A 35 0.41 -1.29 15.22
C VAL A 35 0.53 -2.55 16.08
N TYR A 36 0.96 -2.37 17.32
CA TYR A 36 1.12 -3.41 18.33
C TYR A 36 0.01 -3.34 19.39
N PRO A 37 -0.41 -4.49 19.94
CA PRO A 37 -0.10 -5.84 19.48
C PRO A 37 -0.83 -6.18 18.16
N VAL A 38 -0.23 -7.05 17.34
CA VAL A 38 -0.85 -7.57 16.12
C VAL A 38 -1.97 -8.55 16.51
N LYS A 39 -3.22 -8.13 16.37
CA LYS A 39 -4.41 -8.93 16.72
C LYS A 39 -5.58 -8.64 15.80
N THR A 40 -6.52 -9.58 15.73
CA THR A 40 -7.75 -9.46 14.96
C THR A 40 -8.59 -8.28 15.44
N ASN A 41 -9.40 -7.70 14.55
CA ASN A 41 -10.29 -6.56 14.83
C ASN A 41 -9.59 -5.24 15.20
N THR A 42 -8.25 -5.19 15.22
CA THR A 42 -7.52 -3.93 15.35
C THR A 42 -7.74 -3.09 14.10
N LYS A 43 -8.11 -1.83 14.31
CA LYS A 43 -8.24 -0.81 13.27
C LYS A 43 -7.49 0.45 13.68
N TRP A 44 -6.87 1.11 12.72
CA TRP A 44 -6.18 2.37 12.96
C TRP A 44 -6.19 3.24 11.71
N ASP A 45 -5.96 4.53 11.90
CA ASP A 45 -5.69 5.45 10.81
C ASP A 45 -4.21 5.32 10.42
N GLY A 46 -3.94 4.61 9.32
CA GLY A 46 -2.57 4.43 8.82
C GLY A 46 -2.01 5.68 8.13
N ASN A 47 -2.88 6.60 7.74
CA ASN A 47 -2.55 7.81 6.99
C ASN A 47 -2.65 9.08 7.84
N VAL A 48 -2.66 8.95 9.17
CA VAL A 48 -2.85 10.07 10.13
C VAL A 48 -1.87 11.23 9.93
N TYR A 49 -0.67 10.96 9.39
CA TYR A 49 0.35 11.99 9.11
C TYR A 49 0.37 12.48 7.65
N VAL A 50 -0.52 11.96 6.80
CA VAL A 50 -0.61 12.34 5.39
C VAL A 50 -1.46 13.61 5.27
N ALA A 51 -0.94 14.62 4.58
CA ALA A 51 -1.68 15.84 4.27
C ALA A 51 -2.71 15.60 3.14
N SER A 52 -3.72 14.76 3.40
CA SER A 52 -4.72 14.33 2.42
C SER A 52 -5.68 15.44 1.95
N GLN A 53 -5.52 16.67 2.44
CA GLN A 53 -6.25 17.83 1.95
C GLN A 53 -5.59 18.42 0.69
N THR A 54 -4.34 18.04 0.39
CA THR A 54 -3.67 18.43 -0.85
C THR A 54 -4.19 17.58 -2.02
N PRO A 55 -4.43 18.15 -3.21
CA PRO A 55 -4.99 17.42 -4.35
C PRO A 55 -4.20 16.15 -4.70
N GLU A 56 -2.87 16.20 -4.63
CA GLU A 56 -1.96 15.11 -4.99
C GLU A 56 -2.04 13.91 -4.03
N LEU A 57 -2.42 14.15 -2.77
CA LEU A 57 -2.52 13.14 -1.70
C LEU A 57 -3.95 12.86 -1.27
N SER A 58 -4.93 13.47 -1.94
CA SER A 58 -6.36 13.37 -1.60
C SER A 58 -6.90 11.94 -1.56
N TRP A 59 -6.33 11.07 -2.39
CA TRP A 59 -6.72 9.66 -2.46
C TRP A 59 -6.32 8.82 -1.24
N TYR A 60 -5.48 9.34 -0.34
CA TYR A 60 -5.14 8.72 0.95
C TYR A 60 -6.17 9.02 2.06
N HIS A 61 -7.18 9.83 1.78
CA HIS A 61 -8.12 10.31 2.77
C HIS A 61 -9.01 9.17 3.32
N ASN A 62 -9.25 9.17 4.64
CA ASN A 62 -10.15 8.25 5.35
C ASN A 62 -9.81 6.76 5.26
N TRP A 63 -8.55 6.40 5.04
CA TRP A 63 -8.17 4.99 5.05
C TRP A 63 -8.14 4.43 6.47
N VAL A 64 -8.85 3.33 6.68
CA VAL A 64 -8.89 2.61 7.96
C VAL A 64 -8.24 1.25 7.80
N TYR A 65 -7.07 1.12 8.39
CA TYR A 65 -6.24 -0.05 8.23
C TYR A 65 -6.74 -1.16 9.16
N SER A 66 -6.53 -2.41 8.78
CA SER A 66 -6.93 -3.56 9.59
C SER A 66 -6.08 -4.79 9.34
N TYR A 67 -5.95 -5.62 10.37
CA TYR A 67 -5.27 -6.91 10.26
C TYR A 67 -6.20 -8.04 9.86
N THR A 68 -5.70 -8.90 8.98
CA THR A 68 -6.28 -10.20 8.58
C THR A 68 -5.16 -11.21 8.37
N ASN A 69 -5.51 -12.51 8.31
CA ASN A 69 -4.56 -13.61 8.09
C ASN A 69 -3.33 -13.54 9.02
N ILE A 70 -3.58 -13.41 10.33
CA ILE A 70 -2.51 -13.23 11.33
C ILE A 70 -1.90 -14.60 11.68
N ASN A 71 -0.56 -14.69 11.62
CA ASN A 71 0.20 -15.93 11.81
C ASN A 71 -0.19 -17.04 10.81
N GLU A 72 -0.71 -16.66 9.65
CA GLU A 72 -1.03 -17.61 8.58
C GLU A 72 0.11 -17.66 7.56
N GLU A 73 0.24 -18.82 6.91
CA GLU A 73 1.19 -19.00 5.82
C GLU A 73 0.77 -18.22 4.57
N TYR A 74 1.76 -17.80 3.76
CA TYR A 74 1.50 -17.12 2.50
C TYR A 74 2.58 -17.43 1.46
N HIS A 75 2.16 -17.66 0.22
CA HIS A 75 3.05 -17.87 -0.90
C HIS A 75 2.97 -16.67 -1.86
N THR A 76 4.09 -16.01 -2.15
CA THR A 76 4.12 -14.86 -3.08
C THR A 76 3.97 -15.27 -4.55
N GLY A 77 3.98 -16.57 -4.83
CA GLY A 77 4.18 -17.14 -6.17
C GLY A 77 5.63 -17.54 -6.43
N TYR A 78 6.57 -17.04 -5.62
CA TYR A 78 8.00 -17.35 -5.73
C TYR A 78 8.56 -18.00 -4.47
N ILE A 79 8.11 -17.56 -3.30
CA ILE A 79 8.61 -18.04 -2.00
C ILE A 79 7.44 -18.29 -1.06
N HIS A 80 7.60 -19.31 -0.22
CA HIS A 80 6.72 -19.64 0.88
C HIS A 80 7.16 -18.95 2.19
N PHE A 81 6.24 -18.29 2.87
CA PHE A 81 6.44 -17.69 4.19
C PHE A 81 5.51 -18.36 5.20
N PRO A 82 6.04 -19.00 6.26
CA PRO A 82 5.23 -19.81 7.18
C PRO A 82 4.40 -18.99 8.18
N SER A 83 4.72 -17.71 8.38
CA SER A 83 4.05 -16.85 9.35
C SER A 83 4.00 -15.42 8.85
N THR A 84 2.81 -14.96 8.49
CA THR A 84 2.57 -13.64 7.92
C THR A 84 1.40 -12.92 8.59
N VAL A 85 1.25 -11.64 8.26
CA VAL A 85 0.07 -10.83 8.54
C VAL A 85 -0.29 -10.00 7.32
N THR A 86 -1.58 -9.90 7.02
CA THR A 86 -2.10 -9.03 5.97
C THR A 86 -2.68 -7.75 6.57
N VAL A 87 -2.25 -6.60 6.05
CA VAL A 87 -2.80 -5.28 6.34
C VAL A 87 -3.68 -4.87 5.16
N ASN A 88 -4.98 -4.74 5.39
CA ASN A 88 -5.89 -4.12 4.42
C ASN A 88 -5.97 -2.63 4.75
N GLU A 89 -5.58 -1.78 3.80
CA GLU A 89 -5.44 -0.33 4.01
C GLU A 89 -6.64 0.42 3.43
N ALA A 90 -7.06 0.06 2.20
CA ALA A 90 -8.21 0.64 1.53
C ALA A 90 -8.90 -0.37 0.60
N ASN A 91 -10.23 -0.24 0.47
CA ASN A 91 -11.03 -1.05 -0.44
C ASN A 91 -12.31 -0.30 -0.85
N GLU A 92 -12.15 0.77 -1.60
CA GLU A 92 -13.24 1.60 -2.11
C GLU A 92 -13.38 1.42 -3.61
N TYR A 93 -14.61 1.49 -4.11
CA TYR A 93 -14.90 1.49 -5.53
C TYR A 93 -16.26 2.12 -5.80
N ALA A 94 -16.40 2.70 -6.98
CA ALA A 94 -17.67 3.13 -7.54
C ALA A 94 -17.76 2.61 -8.97
N GLY A 95 -18.82 1.88 -9.30
CA GLY A 95 -18.99 1.27 -10.62
C GLY A 95 -17.89 0.24 -10.97
N ASP A 96 -17.87 -0.17 -12.23
CA ASP A 96 -16.97 -1.20 -12.79
C ASP A 96 -16.33 -0.79 -14.12
N SER A 97 -16.60 0.45 -14.58
CA SER A 97 -16.14 0.99 -15.85
C SER A 97 -16.66 0.24 -17.10
N THR A 98 -17.64 -0.67 -16.99
CA THR A 98 -18.15 -1.42 -18.16
C THR A 98 -19.26 -0.70 -18.92
N ASN A 99 -20.00 0.19 -18.25
CA ASN A 99 -21.18 0.86 -18.81
C ASN A 99 -20.89 2.29 -19.30
N ASN A 100 -19.63 2.64 -19.53
CA ASN A 100 -19.18 4.01 -19.84
C ASN A 100 -19.58 5.10 -18.82
N LEU A 101 -20.04 4.72 -17.63
CA LEU A 101 -20.34 5.64 -16.53
C LEU A 101 -19.10 5.92 -15.69
N TYR A 102 -19.13 7.04 -14.97
CA TYR A 102 -18.10 7.37 -13.98
C TYR A 102 -17.82 6.19 -13.05
N SER A 103 -16.54 5.84 -12.87
CA SER A 103 -16.14 4.74 -11.99
C SER A 103 -14.80 5.01 -11.33
N THR A 104 -14.60 4.52 -10.11
CA THR A 104 -13.35 4.67 -9.37
C THR A 104 -12.96 3.38 -8.68
N ARG A 105 -11.66 3.24 -8.39
CA ARG A 105 -11.13 2.17 -7.55
C ARG A 105 -9.96 2.67 -6.75
N THR A 106 -10.07 2.54 -5.43
CA THR A 106 -8.96 2.71 -4.50
C THR A 106 -8.82 1.43 -3.70
N PHE A 107 -7.71 0.73 -3.88
CA PHE A 107 -7.42 -0.49 -3.15
C PHE A 107 -5.97 -0.48 -2.72
N SER A 108 -5.73 -0.83 -1.46
CA SER A 108 -4.37 -1.05 -1.00
C SER A 108 -4.31 -2.15 0.04
N ARG A 109 -3.33 -3.03 -0.13
CA ARG A 109 -3.08 -4.18 0.73
C ARG A 109 -1.60 -4.49 0.78
N GLU A 110 -1.13 -4.76 1.98
CA GLU A 110 0.24 -5.15 2.25
C GLU A 110 0.28 -6.46 3.03
N ARG A 111 1.36 -7.22 2.85
CA ARG A 111 1.62 -8.44 3.63
C ARG A 111 3.02 -8.39 4.18
N TYR A 112 3.13 -8.74 5.46
CA TYR A 112 4.37 -8.75 6.20
C TYR A 112 4.65 -10.17 6.70
N ALA A 113 5.87 -10.66 6.49
CA ALA A 113 6.32 -11.92 7.06
C ALA A 113 7.14 -11.68 8.33
N LYS A 114 6.95 -12.56 9.31
CA LYS A 114 7.70 -12.54 10.57
C LYS A 114 9.20 -12.66 10.27
N ASN A 115 10.01 -11.79 10.89
CA ASN A 115 11.46 -11.70 10.72
C ASN A 115 11.95 -11.34 9.30
N VAL A 116 11.05 -10.93 8.39
CA VAL A 116 11.41 -10.51 7.02
C VAL A 116 10.93 -9.09 6.72
N GLY A 117 9.71 -8.73 7.15
CA GLY A 117 9.10 -7.44 6.83
C GLY A 117 8.16 -7.53 5.63
N LEU A 118 8.07 -6.46 4.83
CA LEU A 118 7.15 -6.38 3.69
C LEU A 118 7.51 -7.40 2.61
N ILE A 119 6.57 -8.30 2.30
CA ILE A 119 6.76 -9.35 1.27
C ILE A 119 5.83 -9.20 0.07
N SER A 120 4.74 -8.43 0.20
CA SER A 120 3.81 -8.15 -0.87
C SER A 120 3.15 -6.81 -0.64
N ARG A 121 3.04 -6.01 -1.71
CA ARG A 121 2.29 -4.75 -1.71
C ARG A 121 1.46 -4.69 -2.99
N GLU A 122 0.21 -4.32 -2.87
CA GLU A 122 -0.71 -4.11 -3.98
C GLU A 122 -1.41 -2.78 -3.75
N ILE A 123 -1.26 -1.86 -4.70
CA ILE A 123 -1.91 -0.55 -4.67
C ILE A 123 -2.58 -0.32 -6.02
N VAL A 124 -3.83 0.09 -5.98
CA VAL A 124 -4.64 0.45 -7.13
C VAL A 124 -5.29 1.78 -6.83
N ASN A 125 -5.09 2.74 -7.73
CA ASN A 125 -5.84 3.98 -7.72
C ASN A 125 -6.12 4.37 -9.16
N TRP A 126 -7.38 4.33 -9.57
CA TRP A 126 -7.78 4.82 -10.88
C TRP A 126 -9.19 5.38 -10.88
N GLU A 127 -9.42 6.26 -11.85
CA GLU A 127 -10.70 6.87 -12.15
C GLU A 127 -11.01 6.68 -13.63
N TYR A 128 -12.28 6.47 -13.94
CA TYR A 128 -12.82 6.42 -15.29
C TYR A 128 -13.87 7.51 -15.42
N GLN A 129 -13.77 8.30 -16.50
CA GLN A 129 -14.78 9.27 -16.89
C GLN A 129 -15.21 9.01 -18.34
N GLU A 130 -16.49 9.24 -18.66
CA GLU A 130 -17.07 9.00 -19.98
C GLU A 130 -16.38 9.78 -21.11
N ASN A 131 -15.96 11.00 -20.83
CA ASN A 131 -15.23 11.86 -21.76
C ASN A 131 -13.82 11.34 -22.09
N ILE A 132 -13.16 10.66 -21.16
CA ILE A 132 -11.80 10.15 -21.31
C ILE A 132 -11.80 8.74 -21.92
N LYS A 133 -12.83 7.92 -21.63
CA LYS A 133 -13.03 6.54 -22.15
C LYS A 133 -11.91 5.54 -21.81
N PHE A 134 -11.03 5.87 -20.88
CA PHE A 134 -10.06 4.94 -20.32
C PHE A 134 -9.86 5.22 -18.82
N ARG A 135 -9.34 4.21 -18.10
CA ARG A 135 -9.00 4.34 -16.68
C ARG A 135 -7.71 5.15 -16.56
N LYS A 136 -7.77 6.29 -15.87
CA LYS A 136 -6.64 7.16 -15.56
C LYS A 136 -6.18 6.89 -14.12
N GLY A 137 -4.92 6.51 -13.94
CA GLY A 137 -4.36 6.17 -12.63
C GLY A 137 -3.22 5.18 -12.74
N PHE A 138 -3.04 4.36 -11.71
CA PHE A 138 -1.98 3.37 -11.64
C PHE A 138 -2.41 2.09 -10.92
N ILE A 139 -1.67 1.02 -11.22
CA ILE A 139 -1.70 -0.25 -10.51
C ILE A 139 -0.24 -0.61 -10.22
N LEU A 140 0.05 -0.95 -8.98
CA LEU A 140 1.37 -1.31 -8.51
C LEU A 140 1.30 -2.59 -7.70
N VAL A 141 2.12 -3.57 -8.09
CA VAL A 141 2.17 -4.89 -7.45
C VAL A 141 3.63 -5.26 -7.22
N TYR A 142 4.01 -5.38 -5.95
CA TYR A 142 5.29 -5.92 -5.52
C TYR A 142 5.11 -7.26 -4.83
N ARG A 143 6.03 -8.19 -5.11
CA ARG A 143 6.07 -9.53 -4.53
C ARG A 143 7.52 -9.92 -4.30
N ALA A 144 7.85 -10.37 -3.09
CA ALA A 144 9.18 -10.86 -2.77
C ALA A 144 9.52 -12.11 -3.60
N LYS A 145 10.64 -12.04 -4.30
CA LYS A 145 11.22 -13.13 -5.12
C LYS A 145 12.43 -13.78 -4.45
N SER A 146 13.12 -13.07 -3.56
CA SER A 146 14.15 -13.56 -2.66
C SER A 146 14.17 -12.73 -1.37
N TYR A 147 14.69 -13.27 -0.27
CA TYR A 147 15.06 -12.54 0.94
C TYR A 147 16.35 -13.16 1.51
N ASN A 148 17.11 -12.36 2.28
CA ASN A 148 18.39 -12.78 2.87
C ASN A 148 18.19 -13.39 4.26
#